data_AF-A0A967TKT9-F1
#
_entry.id   AF-A0A967TKT9-F1
#
_cell.length_a   1.000
_cell.length_b   1.000
_cell.length_c   1.000
_cell.angle_alpha   90.00
_cell.angle_beta   90.00
_cell.angle_gamma   90.00
#
_symmetry.space_group_name_H-M   'P 1'
#
loop_
_entity.id
_entity.type
_entity.pdbx_description
1 polymer ?
#
loop_
_entity_poly.entity_id
_entity_poly.type
_entity_poly.pdbx_seq_one_letter_code
_entity_poly.pdbx_strand_id
1 'polypeptide(L)' 'LLEEWNEERARRGLPRIQVGVGVNAGEVVAGNMGSRDRLNYTVLGQTVNIASRLCSAAAPGEVLTTAGTLEGAGGGV' A
#
# COMPACT_ATOMS: atom_id res chain seq x y z
N LEU A 1 0.77 10.66 13.94
CA LEU A 1 0.87 10.84 12.47
C LEU A 1 -0.48 10.86 11.72
N LEU A 2 -1.24 9.76 11.57
CA LEU A 2 -2.58 9.82 10.92
C LEU A 2 -3.60 10.59 11.77
N GLU A 3 -3.59 10.37 13.08
CA GLU A 3 -4.47 11.07 14.01
C GLU A 3 -4.19 12.58 14.03
N GLU A 4 -2.93 12.97 14.24
CA GLU A 4 -2.47 14.36 14.13
C GLU A 4 -2.89 15.01 12.80
N TRP A 5 -2.76 14.28 11.69
CA TRP A 5 -3.17 14.80 10.39
C TRP A 5 -4.68 14.95 10.29
N ASN A 6 -5.44 14.01 10.84
CA ASN A 6 -6.90 14.09 10.93
C ASN A 6 -7.37 15.22 11.86
N GLU A 7 -6.63 15.55 12.92
CA GLU A 7 -6.90 16.70 13.78
C GLU A 7 -6.70 18.02 13.03
N GLU A 8 -5.63 18.13 12.24
CA GLU A 8 -5.42 19.28 11.36
C GLU A 8 -6.54 19.42 10.32
N ARG A 9 -6.98 18.30 9.71
CA ARG A 9 -8.11 18.29 8.78
C ARG A 9 -9.41 18.73 9.47
N ALA A 10 -9.67 18.23 10.68
CA ALA A 10 -10.83 18.62 11.46
C ALA A 10 -10.81 20.12 11.79
N ARG A 11 -9.65 20.69 12.15
CA ARG A 11 -9.49 22.13 12.35
C ARG A 11 -9.79 22.96 11.09
N ARG A 12 -9.57 22.40 9.90
CA ARG A 12 -9.91 23.01 8.61
C ARG A 12 -11.34 22.71 8.14
N GLY A 13 -12.17 22.04 8.95
CA GLY A 13 -13.52 21.63 8.58
C GLY A 13 -13.58 20.53 7.51
N LEU A 14 -12.48 19.80 7.29
CA LEU A 14 -12.39 18.72 6.33
C LEU A 14 -12.72 17.36 6.98
N PRO A 15 -13.27 16.40 6.22
CA PRO A 15 -13.55 15.07 6.74
C PRO A 15 -12.27 14.34 7.15
N ARG A 16 -12.41 13.50 8.17
CA ARG A 16 -11.37 12.56 8.62
C ARG A 16 -11.11 11.52 7.53
N ILE A 17 -9.86 11.12 7.41
CA ILE A 17 -9.41 10.04 6.54
C ILE A 17 -9.24 8.78 7.37
N GLN A 18 -9.70 7.67 6.81
CA GLN A 18 -9.41 6.32 7.28
C GLN A 18 -8.58 5.60 6.22
N VAL A 19 -7.65 4.75 6.65
CA VAL A 19 -6.72 4.05 5.77
C VAL A 19 -6.71 2.58 6.14
N GLY A 20 -6.88 1.70 5.15
CA GLY A 20 -6.51 0.29 5.22
C GLY A 20 -5.23 0.07 4.41
N VAL A 21 -4.41 -0.91 4.80
CA VAL A 21 -3.12 -1.18 4.15
C VAL A 21 -3.03 -2.64 3.72
N GLY A 22 -2.61 -2.88 2.49
CA GLY A 22 -2.27 -4.21 1.98
C GLY A 22 -0.80 -4.31 1.63
N VAL A 23 -0.11 -5.32 2.16
CA VAL A 23 1.33 -5.52 1.96
C VAL A 23 1.58 -6.93 1.40
N ASN A 24 2.39 -7.02 0.36
CA ASN A 24 2.84 -8.30 -0.17
C ASN A 24 4.24 -8.17 -0.77
N ALA A 25 5.07 -9.18 -0.56
CA ALA A 25 6.43 -9.28 -1.10
C ALA A 25 6.55 -10.48 -2.05
N GLY A 26 7.44 -10.35 -3.03
CA GLY A 26 7.66 -11.33 -4.09
C GLY A 26 8.30 -10.71 -5.31
N GLU A 27 8.57 -11.52 -6.32
CA GLU A 27 9.18 -11.06 -7.56
C GLU A 27 8.26 -10.10 -8.33
N VAL A 28 8.88 -9.07 -8.92
CA VAL A 28 8.23 -8.05 -9.71
C VAL A 28 9.12 -7.61 -10.87
N VAL A 29 8.50 -7.09 -11.93
CA VAL A 29 9.21 -6.38 -13.00
C VAL A 29 9.05 -4.89 -12.75
N ALA A 30 10.16 -4.18 -12.55
CA ALA A 30 10.16 -2.74 -12.34
C ALA A 30 10.97 -2.03 -13.43
N GLY A 31 10.45 -0.94 -13.99
CA GLY A 31 11.16 -0.19 -15.01
C GLY A 31 10.41 1.03 -15.53
N ASN A 32 11.06 1.81 -16.39
CA ASN A 32 10.46 2.96 -17.03
C ASN A 32 9.54 2.51 -18.17
N MET A 33 8.26 2.84 -18.06
CA MET A 33 7.24 2.53 -19.05
C MET A 33 6.62 3.81 -19.58
N GLY A 34 6.47 3.90 -20.91
CA GLY A 34 5.81 5.02 -21.59
C GLY A 34 6.54 5.46 -22.85
N SER A 35 6.10 6.57 -23.44
CA SER A 35 6.71 7.15 -24.63
C SER A 35 7.91 8.04 -24.25
N ARG A 36 8.71 8.45 -25.25
CA ARG A 36 9.87 9.33 -25.05
C ARG A 36 9.53 10.60 -24.24
N ASP A 37 8.31 11.12 -24.39
CA ASP A 37 7.87 12.36 -23.75
C ASP A 37 7.20 12.13 -22.38
N ARG A 38 6.92 10.88 -21.99
CA ARG A 38 6.36 10.52 -20.67
C ARG A 38 6.81 9.11 -20.26
N LEU A 39 7.89 9.05 -19.49
CA LEU A 39 8.34 7.82 -18.84
C LEU A 39 7.89 7.83 -17.38
N ASN A 40 7.13 6.80 -16.99
CA ASN A 40 6.78 6.55 -15.59
C ASN A 40 7.54 5.31 -15.11
N TYR A 41 8.11 5.38 -13.91
CA TYR A 41 8.65 4.19 -13.26
C TYR A 41 7.49 3.36 -12.73
N THR A 42 7.32 2.16 -13.29
CA THR A 42 6.17 1.29 -13.04
C THR A 42 6.66 -0.07 -12.55
N VAL A 43 5.91 -0.64 -11.61
CA VAL A 43 6.10 -2.00 -11.10
C VAL A 43 4.94 -2.87 -11.56
N LEU A 44 5.24 -4.02 -12.16
CA LEU A 44 4.27 -4.98 -12.68
C LEU A 44 4.50 -6.36 -12.07
N GLY A 45 3.41 -7.13 -11.98
CA GLY A 45 3.46 -8.54 -11.61
C GLY A 45 2.29 -8.97 -10.72
N GLN A 46 2.21 -10.28 -10.47
CA GLN A 46 1.20 -10.83 -9.57
C GLN A 46 1.35 -10.28 -8.15
N THR A 47 2.59 -10.07 -7.68
CA THR A 47 2.90 -9.57 -6.35
C THR A 47 2.23 -8.23 -6.05
N VAL A 48 2.25 -7.27 -6.98
CA VAL A 48 1.58 -5.96 -6.84
C VAL A 48 0.06 -6.07 -6.90
N ASN A 49 -0.47 -6.98 -7.73
CA ASN A 49 -1.91 -7.23 -7.79
C ASN A 49 -2.45 -7.82 -6.49
N ILE A 50 -1.70 -8.73 -5.85
CA ILE A 50 -2.06 -9.28 -4.54
C ILE A 50 -2.04 -8.17 -3.48
N ALA A 51 -1.01 -7.33 -3.43
CA ALA A 51 -0.95 -6.19 -2.49
C ALA A 51 -2.17 -5.27 -2.65
N SER A 52 -2.56 -4.97 -3.90
CA SER A 52 -3.75 -4.15 -4.21
C SER A 52 -5.06 -4.80 -3.72
N ARG A 53 -5.22 -6.11 -3.92
CA ARG A 53 -6.39 -6.86 -3.43
C ARG A 53 -6.45 -6.88 -1.91
N LEU A 54 -5.33 -7.08 -1.22
CA LEU A 54 -5.23 -6.99 0.23
C LEU A 54 -5.63 -5.60 0.73
N CYS A 55 -5.13 -4.55 0.07
CA CYS A 55 -5.45 -3.17 0.41
C CYS A 55 -6.95 -2.89 0.24
N SER A 56 -7.56 -3.42 -0.82
CA SER A 56 -9.00 -3.29 -1.08
C SER A 56 -9.86 -4.02 -0.05
N ALA A 57 -9.34 -5.07 0.58
CA ALA A 57 -10.04 -5.86 1.59
C ALA A 57 -9.80 -5.35 3.03
N ALA A 58 -8.75 -4.56 3.26
CA ALA A 58 -8.38 -4.07 4.59
C ALA A 58 -9.40 -3.04 5.10
N ALA A 59 -9.92 -3.25 6.31
CA ALA A 59 -10.77 -2.27 6.96
C ALA A 59 -9.95 -1.06 7.46
N PRO A 60 -10.61 0.06 7.83
CA PRO A 60 -9.94 1.18 8.48
C PRO A 60 -9.05 0.77 9.65
N GLY A 61 -7.77 1.11 9.58
CA GLY A 61 -6.76 0.81 10.60
C GLY A 61 -6.16 -0.59 10.51
N GLU A 62 -6.62 -1.43 9.57
CA GLU A 62 -6.06 -2.77 9.39
C GLU A 62 -4.86 -2.78 8.43
N VAL A 63 -3.94 -3.70 8.71
CA VAL A 63 -2.84 -4.05 7.82
C VAL A 63 -2.98 -5.53 7.47
N LEU A 64 -3.27 -5.83 6.21
CA LEU A 64 -3.37 -7.19 5.69
C LEU A 64 -2.09 -7.57 4.93
N THR A 65 -1.62 -8.79 5.15
CA THR A 65 -0.46 -9.33 4.44
C THR A 65 -0.57 -10.84 4.19
N THR A 66 0.36 -11.39 3.41
CA THR A 66 0.47 -12.83 3.18
C THR A 66 1.45 -13.46 4.16
N ALA A 67 1.28 -14.76 4.46
CA ALA A 67 2.16 -15.49 5.37
C ALA A 67 3.64 -15.41 4.95
N GLY A 68 3.93 -15.62 3.66
CA GLY A 68 5.31 -15.54 3.16
C GLY A 68 5.94 -14.15 3.30
N THR A 69 5.13 -13.09 3.21
CA THR A 69 5.62 -11.72 3.46
C THR A 69 5.95 -11.52 4.94
N LEU A 70 5.11 -12.05 5.84
CA LEU A 70 5.32 -11.95 7.28
C LEU A 70 6.56 -12.75 7.74
N GLU A 71 6.71 -13.97 7.24
CA GLU A 71 7.89 -14.82 7.47
C GLU A 71 9.17 -14.14 6.98
N GLY A 72 9.16 -13.61 5.75
CA GLY A 72 10.30 -12.91 5.17
C GLY A 72 10.67 -11.61 5.89
N ALA A 73 9.71 -10.98 6.60
CA ALA A 73 9.95 -9.80 7.43
C ALA A 73 10.59 -10.13 8.79
N GLY A 74 10.86 -11.40 9.09
CA GLY A 74 11.38 -11.85 10.39
C GLY A 74 10.29 -11.96 11.47
N GLY A 75 9.01 -11.88 11.07
CA GLY A 75 7.84 -12.00 11.94
C GLY A 75 7.41 -13.45 12.15
N GLY A 76 8.35 -14.32 12.52
CA GLY A 76 8.03 -15.62 13.11
C GLY A 76 8.09 -15.50 14.64
N VAL A 77 6.93 -15.46 15.28
CA VAL A 77 6.78 -16.02 16.64
C VAL A 77 6.59 -17.52 16.51
#